data_AF-A0A3C1XEI0-F1
#
_entry.id   AF-A0A3C1XEI0-F1
#
_cell.length_a   1.000
_cell.length_b   1.000
_cell.length_c   1.000
_cell.angle_alpha   90.00
_cell.angle_beta   90.00
_cell.angle_gamma   90.00
#
_symmetry.space_group_name_H-M   'P 1'
#
loop_
_entity.id
_entity.type
_entity.pdbx_description
1 polymer ?
#
loop_
_entity_poly.entity_id
_entity_poly.type
_entity_poly.pdbx_seq_one_letter_code
_entity_poly.pdbx_strand_id
1 'polypeptide(L)'
;MALTTYFDDEGREVILENHVTGTVQVNHEGKHHVFENFNAFILFFMEIAHIESDEIFYNNLGRPFFIINRLKALNPEKNFAHTLFWQETSEDIPGNMRSILDDTNNATQRIVIQDRAEFERIMSQLEGISLNTELMQLGYLYPLKNRSSLSSEAFIFTNSAEIEALETIVAALPEIHFHIAARTTMSPSLMAYEDRNNVSVYPNVGDEDIRKSLKNNSFYLDINHANEMENIIRQAFEHNQLILAFDNVVHNKRYTATENIFSKDNAQALIDKVKILSQDNTAFQAALKRQHKHAGQTDIYDYQNILN
;
A
#
# COMPACT_ATOMS: atom_id res chain seq x y z
N MET A 1 -9.37 6.01 -25.97
CA MET A 1 -8.49 6.86 -26.80
C MET A 1 -7.68 5.93 -27.68
N ALA A 2 -7.58 6.15 -29.00
CA ALA A 2 -7.02 5.16 -29.93
C ALA A 2 -5.49 5.26 -30.10
N LEU A 3 -4.93 6.44 -29.85
CA LEU A 3 -3.50 6.75 -29.96
C LEU A 3 -3.06 7.54 -28.73
N THR A 4 -1.82 7.33 -28.29
CA THR A 4 -1.11 8.23 -27.37
C THR A 4 0.18 8.67 -28.01
N THR A 5 0.41 9.98 -28.06
CA THR A 5 1.64 10.59 -28.59
C THR A 5 2.42 11.25 -27.46
N TYR A 6 3.72 11.01 -27.42
CA TYR A 6 4.66 11.63 -26.50
C TYR A 6 5.57 12.58 -27.27
N PHE A 7 5.81 13.76 -26.70
CA PHE A 7 6.59 14.83 -27.30
C PHE A 7 7.80 15.16 -26.42
N ASP A 8 8.87 15.63 -27.04
CA ASP A 8 10.00 16.23 -26.32
C ASP A 8 9.72 17.68 -25.92
N ASP A 9 10.69 18.32 -25.24
CA ASP A 9 10.61 19.72 -24.79
C ASP A 9 10.47 20.74 -25.93
N GLU A 10 10.81 20.35 -27.17
CA GLU A 10 10.65 21.16 -28.38
C GLU A 10 9.30 20.90 -29.07
N GLY A 11 8.46 20.02 -28.54
CA GLY A 11 7.15 19.65 -29.09
C GLY A 11 7.24 18.70 -30.29
N ARG A 12 8.37 18.02 -30.50
CA ARG A 12 8.53 17.01 -31.56
C ARG A 12 8.04 15.66 -31.09
N GLU A 13 7.33 14.93 -31.94
CA GLU A 13 6.88 13.57 -31.63
C GLU A 13 8.07 12.63 -31.48
N VAL A 14 8.17 11.97 -30.31
CA VAL A 14 9.23 11.01 -30.01
C VAL A 14 8.71 9.58 -29.90
N ILE A 15 7.48 9.39 -29.41
CA ILE A 15 6.85 8.07 -29.29
C ILE A 15 5.38 8.18 -29.68
N LEU A 16 4.89 7.22 -30.47
CA LEU A 16 3.47 7.06 -30.80
C LEU A 16 3.04 5.62 -30.47
N GLU A 17 2.13 5.46 -29.51
CA GLU A 17 1.52 4.17 -29.16
C GLU A 17 0.12 4.09 -29.76
N ASN A 18 -0.14 3.05 -30.55
CA ASN A 18 -1.46 2.76 -31.10
C ASN A 18 -2.15 1.67 -30.28
N HIS A 19 -3.13 2.07 -29.47
CA HIS A 19 -3.85 1.18 -28.55
C HIS A 19 -4.79 0.17 -29.24
N VAL A 20 -5.09 0.37 -30.52
CA VAL A 20 -5.91 -0.56 -31.31
C VAL A 20 -5.06 -1.70 -31.86
N THR A 21 -3.87 -1.38 -32.36
CA THR A 21 -2.96 -2.37 -32.98
C THR A 21 -1.89 -2.89 -32.01
N GLY A 22 -1.65 -2.20 -30.91
CA GLY A 22 -0.54 -2.43 -29.97
C GLY A 22 0.81 -1.88 -30.44
N THR A 23 0.92 -1.40 -31.67
CA THR A 23 2.21 -0.94 -32.24
C THR A 23 2.75 0.30 -31.56
N VAL A 24 4.08 0.39 -31.49
CA VAL A 24 4.80 1.55 -30.93
C VAL A 24 5.78 2.06 -31.98
N GLN A 25 5.72 3.35 -32.28
CA GLN A 25 6.69 4.02 -33.14
C GLN A 25 7.58 4.91 -32.29
N VAL A 26 8.87 4.95 -32.58
CA VAL A 26 9.86 5.72 -31.81
C VAL A 26 10.80 6.45 -32.75
N ASN A 27 10.93 7.75 -32.55
CA ASN A 27 11.94 8.58 -33.20
C ASN A 27 13.12 8.76 -32.23
N HIS A 28 14.25 8.13 -32.53
CA HIS A 28 15.44 8.16 -31.68
C HIS A 28 16.70 8.37 -32.54
N GLU A 29 17.55 9.33 -32.15
CA GLU A 29 18.78 9.69 -32.89
C GLU A 29 18.58 9.93 -34.40
N GLY A 30 17.45 10.53 -34.77
CA GLY A 30 17.10 10.78 -36.17
C GLY A 30 16.69 9.54 -36.97
N LYS A 31 16.54 8.38 -36.32
CA LYS A 31 16.00 7.15 -36.91
C LYS A 31 14.57 6.92 -36.45
N HIS A 32 13.76 6.40 -37.37
CA HIS A 32 12.39 5.99 -37.11
C HIS A 32 12.34 4.47 -36.91
N HIS A 33 11.85 4.04 -35.77
CA HIS A 33 11.70 2.64 -35.38
C HIS A 33 10.22 2.30 -35.22
N VAL A 34 9.82 1.11 -35.67
CA VAL A 34 8.45 0.61 -35.52
C VAL A 34 8.49 -0.75 -34.85
N PHE A 35 7.77 -0.89 -33.75
CA PHE A 35 7.67 -2.09 -32.95
C PHE A 35 6.25 -2.65 -33.04
N GLU A 36 6.15 -3.98 -33.20
CA GLU A 36 4.88 -4.71 -33.27
C GLU A 36 4.05 -4.57 -32.00
N ASN A 37 4.69 -4.40 -30.84
CA ASN A 37 4.07 -4.26 -29.54
C ASN A 37 4.99 -3.53 -28.56
N PHE A 38 4.41 -3.15 -27.42
CA PHE A 38 5.15 -2.47 -26.34
C PHE A 38 6.33 -3.29 -25.80
N ASN A 39 6.24 -4.63 -25.76
CA ASN A 39 7.34 -5.45 -25.22
C ASN A 39 8.58 -5.40 -26.13
N ALA A 40 8.38 -5.43 -27.45
CA ALA A 40 9.48 -5.25 -28.41
C ALA A 40 10.13 -3.87 -28.30
N PHE A 41 9.34 -2.82 -28.05
CA PHE A 41 9.87 -1.50 -27.76
C PHE A 41 10.72 -1.48 -26.48
N ILE A 42 10.27 -2.12 -25.38
CA ILE A 42 11.06 -2.16 -24.14
C ILE A 42 12.40 -2.89 -24.32
N LEU A 43 12.43 -3.97 -25.10
CA LEU A 43 13.70 -4.67 -25.38
C LEU A 43 14.67 -3.79 -26.17
N PHE A 44 14.17 -3.05 -27.17
CA PHE A 44 14.97 -2.04 -27.86
C PHE A 44 15.47 -0.96 -26.89
N PHE A 45 14.61 -0.47 -25.99
CA PHE A 45 15.01 0.49 -24.96
C PHE A 45 16.13 -0.06 -24.09
N MET A 46 16.04 -1.31 -23.64
CA MET A 46 17.10 -1.96 -22.86
C MET A 46 18.43 -2.02 -23.63
N GLU A 47 18.38 -2.33 -24.93
CA GLU A 47 19.56 -2.37 -25.80
C GLU A 47 20.23 -1.00 -25.92
N ILE A 48 19.49 0.04 -26.29
CA ILE A 48 20.05 1.40 -26.46
C ILE A 48 20.47 2.04 -25.13
N ALA A 49 19.85 1.64 -24.02
CA ALA A 49 20.22 2.08 -22.69
C ALA A 49 21.37 1.25 -22.08
N HIS A 50 21.88 0.25 -22.81
CA HIS A 50 22.92 -0.69 -22.36
C HIS A 50 22.57 -1.36 -21.02
N ILE A 51 21.30 -1.72 -20.84
CA ILE A 51 20.79 -2.41 -19.65
C ILE A 51 20.92 -3.92 -19.88
N GLU A 52 21.99 -4.49 -19.34
CA GLU A 52 22.20 -5.92 -19.26
C GLU A 52 22.07 -6.36 -17.81
N SER A 53 21.08 -7.21 -17.50
CA SER A 53 20.93 -7.77 -16.16
C SER A 53 20.55 -9.25 -16.20
N ASP A 54 21.16 -10.00 -15.30
CA ASP A 54 20.90 -11.42 -15.08
C ASP A 54 19.83 -11.62 -14.01
N GLU A 55 19.56 -10.56 -13.24
CA GLU A 55 18.57 -10.52 -12.17
C GLU A 55 17.69 -9.28 -12.34
N ILE A 56 16.38 -9.48 -12.34
CA ILE A 56 15.40 -8.42 -12.50
C ILE A 56 14.30 -8.70 -11.49
N PHE A 57 13.97 -7.68 -10.71
CA PHE A 57 12.85 -7.68 -9.80
C PHE A 57 11.66 -7.06 -10.50
N TYR A 58 10.55 -7.79 -10.58
CA TYR A 58 9.31 -7.30 -11.20
C TYR A 58 8.11 -7.67 -10.33
N ASN A 59 7.00 -6.95 -10.45
CA ASN A 59 5.93 -7.00 -9.43
C ASN A 59 4.54 -7.43 -9.94
N ASN A 60 4.41 -7.85 -11.20
CA ASN A 60 3.15 -8.33 -11.75
C ASN A 60 3.36 -9.28 -12.93
N LEU A 61 2.30 -10.03 -13.26
CA LEU A 61 2.29 -11.03 -14.33
C LEU A 61 1.84 -10.48 -15.70
N GLY A 62 1.82 -9.15 -15.85
CA GLY A 62 1.51 -8.44 -17.09
C GLY A 62 2.75 -8.21 -17.96
N ARG A 63 2.92 -6.99 -18.47
CA ARG A 63 4.03 -6.62 -19.38
C ARG A 63 5.42 -7.05 -18.88
N PRO A 64 5.81 -6.82 -17.59
CA PRO A 64 7.12 -7.24 -17.09
C PRO A 64 7.37 -8.75 -17.24
N PHE A 65 6.39 -9.59 -16.89
CA PHE A 65 6.50 -11.04 -17.07
C PHE A 65 6.78 -11.45 -18.53
N PHE A 66 6.09 -10.84 -19.50
CA PHE A 66 6.32 -11.15 -20.91
C PHE A 66 7.67 -10.65 -21.42
N ILE A 67 8.19 -9.53 -20.90
CA ILE A 67 9.54 -9.06 -21.21
C ILE A 67 10.57 -10.07 -20.72
N ILE A 68 10.42 -10.57 -19.49
CA ILE A 68 11.30 -11.57 -18.88
C ILE A 68 11.32 -12.86 -19.71
N ASN A 69 10.16 -13.39 -20.09
CA ASN A 69 10.09 -14.58 -20.94
C ASN A 69 10.75 -14.35 -22.31
N ARG A 70 10.61 -13.15 -22.87
CA ARG A 70 11.23 -12.82 -24.16
C ARG A 70 12.76 -12.69 -24.03
N LEU A 71 13.27 -12.14 -22.93
CA LEU A 71 14.71 -12.12 -22.64
C LEU A 71 15.29 -13.54 -22.57
N LYS A 72 14.58 -14.47 -21.90
CA LYS A 72 14.97 -15.89 -21.87
C LYS A 72 14.95 -16.53 -23.25
N ALA A 73 13.89 -16.28 -24.03
CA ALA A 73 13.78 -16.82 -25.39
C ALA A 73 14.88 -16.30 -26.33
N LEU A 74 15.32 -15.05 -26.16
CA LEU A 74 16.44 -14.46 -26.92
C LEU A 74 17.81 -14.93 -26.43
N ASN A 75 17.92 -15.35 -25.17
CA ASN A 75 19.16 -15.81 -24.55
C ASN A 75 18.97 -17.18 -23.86
N PRO A 76 18.72 -18.27 -24.61
CA PRO A 76 18.33 -19.56 -24.02
C PRO A 76 19.38 -20.14 -23.06
N GLU A 77 20.66 -19.95 -23.37
CA GLU A 77 21.79 -20.46 -22.58
C GLU A 77 22.09 -19.62 -21.32
N LYS A 78 21.46 -18.45 -21.18
CA LYS A 78 21.71 -17.55 -20.06
C LYS A 78 20.96 -18.00 -18.82
N ASN A 79 21.68 -18.05 -17.70
CA ASN A 79 21.14 -18.38 -16.39
C ASN A 79 20.66 -17.10 -15.71
N PHE A 80 19.38 -16.81 -15.86
CA PHE A 80 18.75 -15.69 -15.17
C PHE A 80 18.32 -16.11 -13.76
N ALA A 81 18.35 -15.15 -12.84
CA ALA A 81 17.93 -15.27 -11.45
C ALA A 81 16.82 -14.26 -11.11
N HIS A 82 15.86 -14.05 -12.03
CA HIS A 82 14.82 -13.05 -11.80
C HIS A 82 13.91 -13.42 -10.63
N THR A 83 13.32 -12.40 -10.01
CA THR A 83 12.44 -12.54 -8.85
C THR A 83 11.13 -11.79 -9.10
N LEU A 84 10.00 -12.49 -8.96
CA LEU A 84 8.67 -11.88 -8.96
C LEU A 84 8.27 -11.50 -7.54
N PHE A 85 7.94 -10.22 -7.30
CA PHE A 85 7.22 -9.77 -6.11
C PHE A 85 5.71 -9.77 -6.39
N TRP A 86 5.00 -10.80 -5.96
CA TRP A 86 3.55 -10.88 -6.12
C TRP A 86 2.83 -10.01 -5.07
N GLN A 87 2.06 -9.04 -5.58
CA GLN A 87 1.39 -7.99 -4.78
C GLN A 87 -0.14 -8.00 -4.90
N GLU A 88 -0.67 -8.88 -5.75
CA GLU A 88 -2.10 -9.01 -6.00
C GLU A 88 -2.69 -10.17 -5.19
N THR A 89 -4.02 -10.23 -5.10
CA THR A 89 -4.74 -11.37 -4.53
C THR A 89 -5.48 -12.09 -5.65
N SER A 90 -5.49 -13.42 -5.64
CA SER A 90 -6.29 -14.20 -6.58
C SER A 90 -7.10 -15.29 -5.87
N GLU A 91 -8.15 -15.82 -6.50
CA GLU A 91 -8.86 -16.98 -5.97
C GLU A 91 -8.08 -18.28 -6.24
N ASP A 92 -7.55 -18.39 -7.46
CA ASP A 92 -6.70 -19.47 -7.94
C ASP A 92 -5.32 -18.96 -8.35
N ILE A 93 -4.30 -19.82 -8.33
CA ILE A 93 -2.97 -19.46 -8.86
C ILE A 93 -3.11 -19.01 -10.34
N PRO A 94 -2.67 -17.79 -10.69
CA PRO A 94 -2.79 -17.27 -12.06
C PRO A 94 -2.07 -18.16 -13.08
N GLY A 95 -2.60 -18.27 -14.30
CA GLY A 95 -2.01 -19.12 -15.35
C GLY A 95 -0.54 -18.79 -15.65
N ASN A 96 -0.19 -17.50 -15.72
CA ASN A 96 1.20 -17.05 -15.90
C ASN A 96 2.12 -17.41 -14.72
N MET A 97 1.56 -17.46 -13.50
CA MET A 97 2.31 -17.94 -12.34
C MET A 97 2.52 -19.45 -12.43
N ARG A 98 1.49 -20.23 -12.84
CA ARG A 98 1.64 -21.67 -13.07
C ARG A 98 2.70 -21.97 -14.12
N SER A 99 2.76 -21.21 -15.23
CA SER A 99 3.81 -21.40 -16.22
C SER A 99 5.22 -21.17 -15.68
N ILE A 100 5.40 -20.29 -14.69
CA ILE A 100 6.70 -20.12 -14.00
C ILE A 100 7.00 -21.36 -13.15
N LEU A 101 6.01 -21.84 -12.39
CA LEU A 101 6.16 -22.95 -11.46
C LEU A 101 6.42 -24.30 -12.17
N ASP A 102 5.78 -24.50 -13.32
CA ASP A 102 5.82 -25.75 -14.09
C ASP A 102 7.06 -25.85 -15.00
N ASP A 103 7.68 -24.72 -15.37
CA ASP A 103 8.83 -24.69 -16.28
C ASP A 103 10.17 -24.77 -15.53
N THR A 104 10.88 -25.87 -15.72
CA THR A 104 12.21 -26.13 -15.13
C THR A 104 13.29 -25.19 -15.65
N ASN A 105 13.09 -24.55 -16.81
CA ASN A 105 14.04 -23.66 -17.47
C ASN A 105 13.61 -22.19 -17.46
N ASN A 106 12.61 -21.85 -16.64
CA ASN A 106 12.11 -20.48 -16.55
C ASN A 106 13.19 -19.51 -16.05
N ALA A 107 13.09 -18.22 -16.39
CA ALA A 107 14.07 -17.21 -15.98
C ALA A 107 13.81 -16.61 -14.59
N THR A 108 12.58 -16.75 -14.08
CA THR A 108 12.21 -16.37 -12.72
C THR A 108 12.44 -17.55 -11.79
N GLN A 109 13.43 -17.44 -10.92
CA GLN A 109 13.85 -18.49 -9.98
C GLN A 109 13.17 -18.36 -8.61
N ARG A 110 12.60 -17.18 -8.31
CA ARG A 110 11.95 -16.89 -7.04
C ARG A 110 10.66 -16.11 -7.22
N ILE A 111 9.64 -16.47 -6.46
CA ILE A 111 8.42 -15.67 -6.29
C ILE A 111 8.28 -15.34 -4.81
N VAL A 112 8.37 -14.05 -4.52
CA VAL A 112 8.13 -13.45 -3.21
C VAL A 112 6.68 -12.97 -3.15
N ILE A 113 5.88 -13.57 -2.29
CA ILE A 113 4.48 -13.20 -2.07
C ILE A 113 4.42 -12.32 -0.83
N GLN A 114 3.98 -11.07 -1.01
CA GLN A 114 4.09 -10.10 0.08
C GLN A 114 2.94 -10.14 1.08
N ASP A 115 1.73 -10.49 0.62
CA ASP A 115 0.59 -10.71 1.49
C ASP A 115 0.63 -12.13 2.08
N ARG A 116 0.51 -12.23 3.41
CA ARG A 116 0.63 -13.51 4.11
C ARG A 116 -0.55 -14.44 3.85
N ALA A 117 -1.77 -13.92 3.79
CA ALA A 117 -2.95 -14.73 3.55
C ALA A 117 -2.92 -15.29 2.12
N GLU A 118 -2.47 -14.47 1.17
CA GLU A 118 -2.23 -14.88 -0.21
C GLU A 118 -1.15 -15.97 -0.31
N PHE A 119 -0.03 -15.82 0.41
CA PHE A 119 1.01 -16.84 0.47
C PHE A 119 0.47 -18.17 1.01
N GLU A 120 -0.22 -18.14 2.15
CA GLU A 120 -0.81 -19.33 2.75
C GLU A 120 -1.82 -20.01 1.81
N ARG A 121 -2.64 -19.22 1.09
CA ARG A 121 -3.57 -19.72 0.07
C ARG A 121 -2.85 -20.38 -1.11
N ILE A 122 -1.86 -19.71 -1.70
CA ILE A 122 -1.07 -20.27 -2.82
C ILE A 122 -0.39 -21.57 -2.40
N MET A 123 0.24 -21.60 -1.21
CA MET A 123 0.89 -22.80 -0.69
C MET A 123 -0.09 -23.95 -0.50
N SER A 124 -1.32 -23.68 -0.05
CA SER A 124 -2.36 -24.73 0.08
C SER A 124 -2.77 -25.34 -1.26
N GLN A 125 -2.76 -24.56 -2.34
CA GLN A 125 -3.06 -25.05 -3.70
C GLN A 125 -1.89 -25.84 -4.33
N LEU A 126 -0.69 -25.77 -3.74
CA LEU A 126 0.52 -26.44 -4.21
C LEU A 126 0.93 -27.63 -3.32
N GLU A 127 0.06 -28.03 -2.38
CA GLU A 127 0.36 -29.13 -1.46
C GLU A 127 0.69 -30.43 -2.23
N GLY A 128 1.86 -31.01 -1.94
CA GLY A 128 2.35 -32.22 -2.59
C GLY A 128 3.01 -32.01 -3.96
N ILE A 129 3.16 -30.78 -4.42
CA ILE A 129 3.85 -30.44 -5.68
C ILE A 129 5.32 -30.10 -5.38
N SER A 130 6.24 -30.73 -6.12
CA SER A 130 7.67 -30.36 -6.09
C SER A 130 7.90 -29.20 -7.06
N LEU A 131 8.47 -28.11 -6.56
CA LEU A 131 8.69 -26.87 -7.31
C LEU A 131 10.19 -26.65 -7.53
N ASN A 132 10.54 -26.14 -8.70
CA ASN A 132 11.89 -25.66 -9.00
C ASN A 132 12.06 -24.17 -8.68
N THR A 133 10.96 -23.42 -8.74
CA THR A 133 10.92 -22.00 -8.35
C THR A 133 10.73 -21.89 -6.84
N GLU A 134 11.56 -21.07 -6.20
CA GLU A 134 11.46 -20.79 -4.77
C GLU A 134 10.24 -19.92 -4.46
N LEU A 135 9.37 -20.36 -3.55
CA LEU A 135 8.24 -19.58 -3.04
C LEU A 135 8.52 -19.09 -1.63
N MET A 136 8.42 -17.77 -1.44
CA MET A 136 8.75 -17.13 -0.16
C MET A 136 7.70 -16.12 0.25
N GLN A 137 7.54 -15.96 1.57
CA GLN A 137 6.75 -14.87 2.13
C GLN A 137 7.70 -13.78 2.65
N LEU A 138 7.57 -12.55 2.15
CA LEU A 138 8.33 -11.39 2.63
C LEU A 138 7.48 -10.13 2.58
N GLY A 139 7.36 -9.45 3.72
CA GLY A 139 6.52 -8.25 3.86
C GLY A 139 7.05 -7.00 3.17
N TYR A 140 6.50 -5.85 3.55
CA TYR A 140 6.87 -4.53 3.05
C TYR A 140 7.77 -3.80 4.05
N LEU A 141 8.70 -3.00 3.53
CA LEU A 141 9.46 -2.02 4.31
C LEU A 141 8.74 -0.68 4.29
N TYR A 142 7.87 -0.44 5.27
CA TYR A 142 7.25 0.87 5.40
C TYR A 142 8.21 1.87 6.07
N PRO A 143 8.21 3.15 5.64
CA PRO A 143 9.08 4.18 6.18
C PRO A 143 8.53 4.75 7.50
N LEU A 144 8.34 3.87 8.49
CA LEU A 144 7.76 4.21 9.79
C LEU A 144 8.58 5.32 10.48
N LYS A 145 7.90 6.35 10.96
CA LYS A 145 8.51 7.49 11.65
C LYS A 145 8.71 7.19 13.12
N ASN A 146 9.84 7.59 13.67
CA ASN A 146 10.08 7.46 15.10
C ASN A 146 9.07 8.33 15.88
N ARG A 147 8.37 7.70 16.84
CA ARG A 147 7.52 8.39 17.82
C ARG A 147 8.22 8.40 19.18
N SER A 148 8.26 9.56 19.84
CA SER A 148 9.02 9.76 21.08
C SER A 148 8.28 9.35 22.36
N SER A 149 6.95 9.29 22.36
CA SER A 149 6.16 8.91 23.54
C SER A 149 4.69 8.64 23.19
N LEU A 150 3.97 7.89 24.03
CA LEU A 150 2.51 7.86 24.03
C LEU A 150 1.95 9.24 24.45
N SER A 151 0.91 9.68 23.78
CA SER A 151 0.12 10.88 24.08
C SER A 151 -1.36 10.48 24.20
N SER A 152 -2.08 11.09 25.14
CA SER A 152 -3.53 10.93 25.28
C SER A 152 -4.27 11.82 24.27
N GLU A 153 -3.91 11.71 23.00
CA GLU A 153 -4.43 12.54 21.91
C GLU A 153 -4.86 11.66 20.74
N ALA A 154 -6.04 11.94 20.19
CA ALA A 154 -6.63 11.23 19.07
C ALA A 154 -6.94 12.17 17.91
N PHE A 155 -6.58 11.77 16.70
CA PHE A 155 -6.82 12.53 15.48
C PHE A 155 -7.97 11.93 14.66
N ILE A 156 -8.86 12.80 14.18
CA ILE A 156 -9.93 12.49 13.22
C ILE A 156 -9.81 13.49 12.08
N PHE A 157 -9.64 12.99 10.85
CA PHE A 157 -9.67 13.80 9.65
C PHE A 157 -10.95 13.50 8.86
N THR A 158 -11.75 14.53 8.59
CA THR A 158 -13.09 14.38 8.02
C THR A 158 -13.34 15.37 6.88
N ASN A 159 -14.21 14.97 5.96
CA ASN A 159 -14.90 15.81 4.97
C ASN A 159 -16.42 15.79 5.13
N SER A 160 -16.92 15.19 6.22
CA SER A 160 -18.34 15.11 6.55
C SER A 160 -18.61 15.61 7.97
N ALA A 161 -19.84 16.06 8.20
CA ALA A 161 -20.37 16.30 9.54
C ALA A 161 -20.77 14.99 10.25
N GLU A 162 -20.91 13.89 9.50
CA GLU A 162 -21.27 12.58 10.01
C GLU A 162 -20.01 11.81 10.45
N ILE A 163 -19.80 11.77 11.77
CA ILE A 163 -18.70 11.05 12.40
C ILE A 163 -19.31 10.01 13.36
N GLU A 164 -19.02 8.74 13.11
CA GLU A 164 -19.62 7.60 13.78
C GLU A 164 -19.36 7.62 15.30
N ALA A 165 -20.42 7.51 16.09
CA ALA A 165 -20.41 7.50 17.56
C ALA A 165 -19.63 8.64 18.25
N LEU A 166 -19.37 9.78 17.58
CA LEU A 166 -18.47 10.83 18.09
C LEU A 166 -18.87 11.34 19.48
N GLU A 167 -20.15 11.70 19.67
CA GLU A 167 -20.66 12.20 20.96
C GLU A 167 -20.42 11.20 22.10
N THR A 168 -20.70 9.92 21.86
CA THR A 168 -20.52 8.86 22.85
C THR A 168 -19.05 8.67 23.22
N ILE A 169 -18.16 8.69 22.21
CA ILE A 169 -16.71 8.51 22.41
C ILE A 169 -16.12 9.70 23.17
N VAL A 170 -16.42 10.93 22.75
CA VAL A 170 -15.92 12.16 23.38
C VAL A 170 -16.37 12.27 24.83
N ALA A 171 -17.63 11.94 25.12
CA ALA A 171 -18.16 11.99 26.48
C ALA A 171 -17.57 10.91 27.41
N ALA A 172 -17.25 9.73 26.87
CA ALA A 172 -16.74 8.60 27.65
C ALA A 172 -15.22 8.64 27.90
N LEU A 173 -14.48 9.46 27.16
CA LEU A 173 -13.02 9.59 27.22
C LEU A 173 -12.58 11.03 27.53
N PRO A 174 -12.94 11.59 28.71
CA PRO A 174 -12.53 12.95 29.09
C PRO A 174 -11.01 13.12 29.23
N GLU A 175 -10.26 12.03 29.38
CA GLU A 175 -8.80 12.01 29.45
C GLU A 175 -8.09 12.08 28.09
N ILE A 176 -8.83 11.88 26.99
CA ILE A 176 -8.31 11.96 25.62
C ILE A 176 -8.67 13.30 25.02
N HIS A 177 -7.67 14.01 24.48
CA HIS A 177 -7.91 15.19 23.67
C HIS A 177 -8.15 14.82 22.21
N PHE A 178 -9.29 15.20 21.66
CA PHE A 178 -9.68 14.90 20.28
C PHE A 178 -9.38 16.08 19.36
N HIS A 179 -8.59 15.84 18.32
CA HIS A 179 -8.31 16.79 17.25
C HIS A 179 -9.14 16.42 16.03
N ILE A 180 -10.16 17.22 15.71
CA ILE A 180 -11.03 17.01 14.56
C ILE A 180 -10.69 18.04 13.49
N ALA A 181 -10.22 17.61 12.33
CA ALA A 181 -9.79 18.51 11.26
C ALA A 181 -10.51 18.24 9.93
N ALA A 182 -10.68 19.30 9.13
CA ALA A 182 -11.24 19.22 7.77
C ALA A 182 -10.60 20.25 6.83
N ARG A 183 -10.49 19.91 5.54
CA ARG A 183 -10.05 20.83 4.48
C ARG A 183 -11.03 21.97 4.22
N THR A 184 -12.28 21.77 4.57
CA THR A 184 -13.39 22.68 4.28
C THR A 184 -13.83 23.41 5.55
N THR A 185 -14.77 24.34 5.36
CA THR A 185 -15.61 24.82 6.44
C THR A 185 -16.37 23.65 7.06
N MET A 186 -16.65 23.74 8.37
CA MET A 186 -17.39 22.73 9.10
C MET A 186 -18.82 23.18 9.40
N SER A 187 -19.72 22.21 9.57
CA SER A 187 -21.10 22.49 9.96
C SER A 187 -21.17 23.07 11.38
N PRO A 188 -22.22 23.84 11.72
CA PRO A 188 -22.45 24.29 13.08
C PRO A 188 -22.49 23.14 14.11
N SER A 189 -23.01 21.98 13.70
CA SER A 189 -23.06 20.79 14.57
C SER A 189 -21.67 20.28 14.94
N LEU A 190 -20.70 20.33 14.03
CA LEU A 190 -19.34 19.90 14.29
C LEU A 190 -18.56 20.97 15.07
N MET A 191 -18.78 22.24 14.73
CA MET A 191 -18.17 23.37 15.47
C MET A 191 -18.62 23.41 16.94
N ALA A 192 -19.85 22.98 17.26
CA ALA A 192 -20.35 22.94 18.63
C ALA A 192 -19.56 22.00 19.56
N TYR A 193 -18.73 21.08 19.02
CA TYR A 193 -17.85 20.26 19.85
C TYR A 193 -16.70 21.05 20.48
N GLU A 194 -16.38 22.26 19.99
CA GLU A 194 -15.37 23.13 20.60
C GLU A 194 -15.76 23.56 22.04
N ASP A 195 -17.06 23.49 22.39
CA ASP A 195 -17.54 23.71 23.77
C ASP A 195 -17.12 22.58 24.74
N ARG A 196 -16.60 21.44 24.23
CA ARG A 196 -16.09 20.33 25.04
C ARG A 196 -14.62 20.57 25.37
N ASN A 197 -14.28 20.53 26.66
CA ASN A 197 -12.91 20.75 27.14
C ASN A 197 -11.85 19.81 26.54
N ASN A 198 -12.26 18.63 26.09
CA ASN A 198 -11.39 17.60 25.53
C ASN A 198 -11.44 17.52 23.99
N VAL A 199 -11.93 18.56 23.31
CA VAL A 199 -12.00 18.60 21.84
C VAL A 199 -11.41 19.91 21.31
N SER A 200 -10.73 19.82 20.17
CA SER A 200 -10.39 20.95 19.34
C SER A 200 -10.78 20.69 17.89
N VAL A 201 -11.43 21.68 17.31
CA VAL A 201 -12.01 21.60 15.96
C VAL A 201 -11.22 22.54 15.04
N TYR A 202 -10.72 22.01 13.93
CA TYR A 202 -9.83 22.70 13.00
C TYR A 202 -10.46 22.74 11.60
N PRO A 203 -11.23 23.78 11.24
CA PRO A 203 -11.73 23.97 9.89
C PRO A 203 -10.66 24.56 8.96
N ASN A 204 -10.78 24.29 7.66
CA ASN A 204 -9.89 24.84 6.61
C ASN A 204 -8.38 24.56 6.82
N VAL A 205 -8.02 23.35 7.25
CA VAL A 205 -6.63 23.02 7.56
C VAL A 205 -5.74 22.90 6.32
N GLY A 206 -4.49 23.35 6.46
CA GLY A 206 -3.43 23.14 5.48
C GLY A 206 -2.68 21.82 5.69
N ASP A 207 -1.76 21.50 4.78
CA ASP A 207 -0.95 20.28 4.86
C ASP A 207 -0.08 20.26 6.12
N GLU A 208 0.40 21.43 6.56
CA GLU A 208 1.25 21.55 7.74
C GLU A 208 0.50 21.17 9.02
N ASP A 209 -0.76 21.58 9.14
CA ASP A 209 -1.63 21.21 10.26
C ASP A 209 -1.86 19.70 10.29
N ILE A 210 -2.12 19.07 9.14
CA ILE A 210 -2.30 17.63 9.02
C ILE A 210 -1.01 16.90 9.44
N ARG A 211 0.15 17.31 8.92
CA ARG A 211 1.45 16.73 9.31
C ARG A 211 1.71 16.87 10.81
N LYS A 212 1.35 18.00 11.41
CA LYS A 212 1.49 18.23 12.85
C LYS A 212 0.56 17.30 13.64
N SER A 213 -0.69 17.15 13.23
CA SER A 213 -1.65 16.23 13.85
C SER A 213 -1.16 14.78 13.78
N LEU A 214 -0.73 14.33 12.60
CA LEU A 214 -0.16 12.99 12.41
C LEU A 214 1.03 12.72 13.34
N LYS A 215 1.90 13.70 13.53
CA LYS A 215 3.10 13.57 14.39
C LYS A 215 2.76 13.52 15.88
N ASN A 216 1.76 14.26 16.33
CA ASN A 216 1.51 14.50 17.76
C ASN A 216 0.47 13.53 18.37
N ASN A 217 -0.46 13.00 17.58
CA ASN A 217 -1.57 12.18 18.07
C ASN A 217 -1.24 10.68 18.08
N SER A 218 -1.49 9.97 19.18
CA SER A 218 -1.16 8.54 19.29
C SER A 218 -2.19 7.65 18.62
N PHE A 219 -3.42 8.13 18.57
CA PHE A 219 -4.54 7.41 18.00
C PHE A 219 -5.00 8.13 16.74
N TYR A 220 -5.37 7.34 15.74
CA TYR A 220 -6.14 7.81 14.61
C TYR A 220 -7.49 7.09 14.65
N LEU A 221 -8.59 7.83 14.70
CA LEU A 221 -9.92 7.25 14.69
C LEU A 221 -10.51 7.39 13.28
N ASP A 222 -10.57 6.26 12.59
CA ASP A 222 -11.19 6.15 11.27
C ASP A 222 -12.69 5.92 11.44
N ILE A 223 -13.38 7.00 11.78
CA ILE A 223 -14.81 7.04 12.10
C ILE A 223 -15.58 8.06 11.26
N ASN A 224 -14.98 8.55 10.17
CA ASN A 224 -15.63 9.44 9.20
C ASN A 224 -16.51 8.62 8.23
N HIS A 225 -17.71 9.08 7.93
CA HIS A 225 -18.59 8.40 6.96
C HIS A 225 -18.25 8.66 5.50
N ALA A 226 -17.60 9.78 5.20
CA ALA A 226 -17.25 10.11 3.83
C ALA A 226 -15.87 9.56 3.44
N ASN A 227 -15.60 9.50 2.13
CA ASN A 227 -14.43 8.84 1.58
C ASN A 227 -13.11 9.30 2.22
N GLU A 228 -12.18 8.35 2.36
CA GLU A 228 -10.78 8.61 2.70
C GLU A 228 -10.20 9.69 1.79
N MET A 229 -9.52 10.65 2.42
CA MET A 229 -8.81 11.70 1.71
C MET A 229 -7.31 11.50 1.87
N GLU A 230 -6.58 11.74 0.78
CA GLU A 230 -5.13 11.94 0.79
C GLU A 230 -4.34 10.75 1.38
N ASN A 231 -4.88 9.53 1.28
CA ASN A 231 -4.30 8.33 1.89
C ASN A 231 -3.99 8.53 3.39
N ILE A 232 -4.82 9.28 4.10
CA ILE A 232 -4.57 9.67 5.49
C ILE A 232 -4.39 8.46 6.41
N ILE A 233 -5.05 7.32 6.13
CA ILE A 233 -4.91 6.11 6.93
C ILE A 233 -3.50 5.54 6.80
N ARG A 234 -2.94 5.56 5.59
CA ARG A 234 -1.54 5.20 5.36
C ARG A 234 -0.59 6.18 6.06
N GLN A 235 -0.86 7.47 5.98
CA GLN A 235 -0.03 8.47 6.64
C GLN A 235 -0.04 8.29 8.18
N ALA A 236 -1.20 8.03 8.78
CA ALA A 236 -1.35 7.72 10.20
C ALA A 236 -0.56 6.47 10.59
N PHE A 237 -0.63 5.42 9.78
CA PHE A 237 0.15 4.20 9.95
C PHE A 237 1.67 4.48 9.95
N GLU A 238 2.15 5.26 8.97
CA GLU A 238 3.57 5.63 8.88
C GLU A 238 4.03 6.50 10.05
N HIS A 239 3.13 7.28 10.66
CA HIS A 239 3.44 8.07 11.85
C HIS A 239 3.26 7.30 13.17
N ASN A 240 3.09 5.97 13.10
CA ASN A 240 2.88 5.10 14.26
C ASN A 240 1.69 5.56 15.12
N GLN A 241 0.62 6.02 14.47
CA GLN A 241 -0.68 6.17 15.11
C GLN A 241 -1.37 4.81 15.16
N LEU A 242 -1.94 4.46 16.29
CA LEU A 242 -2.81 3.29 16.39
C LEU A 242 -4.15 3.63 15.74
N ILE A 243 -4.50 2.90 14.70
CA ILE A 243 -5.69 3.13 13.90
C ILE A 243 -6.81 2.27 14.46
N LEU A 244 -7.92 2.90 14.83
CA LEU A 244 -9.15 2.24 15.27
C LEU A 244 -10.31 2.71 14.41
N ALA A 245 -11.20 1.80 14.04
CA ALA A 245 -12.28 2.09 13.11
C ALA A 245 -13.56 1.34 13.49
N PHE A 246 -14.69 1.77 12.94
CA PHE A 246 -15.90 0.94 12.91
C PHE A 246 -16.01 0.18 11.58
N ASP A 247 -16.64 -1.00 11.61
CA ASP A 247 -16.81 -1.89 10.46
C ASP A 247 -17.58 -1.28 9.29
N ASN A 248 -18.48 -0.34 9.57
CA ASN A 248 -19.29 0.37 8.57
C ASN A 248 -18.58 1.54 7.88
N VAL A 249 -17.45 2.02 8.43
CA VAL A 249 -16.75 3.21 7.94
C VAL A 249 -15.25 3.00 7.71
N VAL A 250 -14.69 1.85 8.10
CA VAL A 250 -13.27 1.56 7.92
C VAL A 250 -12.86 1.68 6.45
N HIS A 251 -11.94 2.60 6.17
CA HIS A 251 -11.51 2.91 4.82
C HIS A 251 -10.42 1.97 4.32
N ASN A 252 -9.45 1.64 5.19
CA ASN A 252 -8.28 0.86 4.79
C ASN A 252 -7.94 -0.27 5.76
N LYS A 253 -8.49 -1.45 5.48
CA LYS A 253 -8.29 -2.67 6.28
C LYS A 253 -6.86 -3.22 6.23
N ARG A 254 -6.01 -2.74 5.32
CA ARG A 254 -4.61 -3.15 5.27
C ARG A 254 -3.81 -2.56 6.43
N TYR A 255 -4.07 -1.31 6.79
CA TYR A 255 -3.34 -0.61 7.86
C TYR A 255 -4.07 -0.66 9.21
N THR A 256 -5.36 -1.02 9.21
CA THR A 256 -6.15 -1.21 10.42
C THR A 256 -6.21 -2.70 10.77
N ALA A 257 -5.57 -3.08 11.89
CA ALA A 257 -5.63 -4.47 12.37
C ALA A 257 -7.07 -4.89 12.66
N THR A 258 -7.41 -6.14 12.35
CA THR A 258 -8.77 -6.68 12.57
C THR A 258 -9.25 -6.52 14.02
N GLU A 259 -8.35 -6.63 15.00
CA GLU A 259 -8.67 -6.42 16.43
C GLU A 259 -8.98 -4.97 16.82
N ASN A 260 -8.74 -4.01 15.92
CA ASN A 260 -9.02 -2.59 16.09
C ASN A 260 -10.18 -2.12 15.19
N ILE A 261 -10.89 -3.06 14.54
CA ILE A 261 -12.14 -2.78 13.81
C ILE A 261 -13.29 -3.26 14.68
N PHE A 262 -14.15 -2.32 15.09
CA PHE A 262 -15.25 -2.57 16.01
C PHE A 262 -16.58 -2.56 15.27
N SER A 263 -17.56 -3.28 15.81
CA SER A 263 -18.94 -3.16 15.30
C SER A 263 -19.48 -1.78 15.64
N LYS A 264 -20.15 -1.11 14.69
CA LYS A 264 -20.85 0.16 14.94
C LYS A 264 -21.85 0.09 16.10
N ASP A 265 -22.43 -1.09 16.36
CA ASP A 265 -23.41 -1.32 17.43
C ASP A 265 -22.75 -1.50 18.81
N ASN A 266 -21.40 -1.50 18.87
CA ASN A 266 -20.62 -1.68 20.09
C ASN A 266 -19.49 -0.65 20.21
N ALA A 267 -19.86 0.65 20.23
CA ALA A 267 -18.92 1.74 20.49
C ALA A 267 -18.16 1.59 21.82
N GLN A 268 -18.75 0.93 22.82
CA GLN A 268 -18.11 0.70 24.11
C GLN A 268 -16.78 -0.07 24.00
N ALA A 269 -16.69 -1.04 23.10
CA ALA A 269 -15.46 -1.81 22.91
C ALA A 269 -14.30 -0.94 22.39
N LEU A 270 -14.57 0.01 21.49
CA LEU A 270 -13.58 0.98 21.02
C LEU A 270 -13.14 1.89 22.18
N ILE A 271 -14.11 2.42 22.93
CA ILE A 271 -13.88 3.29 24.08
C ILE A 271 -12.98 2.59 25.11
N ASP A 272 -13.31 1.35 25.49
CA ASP A 272 -12.55 0.57 26.47
C ASP A 272 -11.12 0.32 25.97
N LYS A 273 -10.95 0.00 24.69
CA LYS A 273 -9.62 -0.19 24.07
C LYS A 273 -8.80 1.10 24.16
N VAL A 274 -9.33 2.24 23.72
CA VAL A 274 -8.62 3.52 23.77
C VAL A 274 -8.26 3.89 25.20
N LYS A 275 -9.20 3.73 26.14
CA LYS A 275 -8.99 4.01 27.56
C LYS A 275 -7.82 3.22 28.14
N ILE A 276 -7.81 1.89 27.94
CA ILE A 276 -6.73 1.02 28.43
C ILE A 276 -5.39 1.43 27.81
N LEU A 277 -5.34 1.60 26.49
CA LEU A 277 -4.10 1.87 25.79
C LEU A 277 -3.53 3.26 26.07
N SER A 278 -4.38 4.25 26.37
CA SER A 278 -3.94 5.59 26.73
C SER A 278 -3.22 5.67 28.08
N GLN A 279 -3.42 4.67 28.94
CA GLN A 279 -2.83 4.61 30.29
C GLN A 279 -1.68 3.61 30.38
N ASP A 280 -1.51 2.73 29.38
CA ASP A 280 -0.48 1.69 29.34
C ASP A 280 0.31 1.75 28.03
N ASN A 281 1.48 2.39 28.10
CA ASN A 281 2.40 2.47 26.96
C ASN A 281 2.88 1.09 26.49
N THR A 282 3.03 0.11 27.37
CA THR A 282 3.45 -1.24 26.97
C THR A 282 2.36 -1.91 26.14
N ALA A 283 1.11 -1.82 26.58
CA ALA A 283 -0.03 -2.33 25.83
C ALA A 283 -0.21 -1.60 24.49
N PHE A 284 -0.02 -0.27 24.46
CA PHE A 284 -0.06 0.53 23.24
C PHE A 284 1.01 0.10 22.23
N GLN A 285 2.27 -0.04 22.66
CA GLN A 285 3.35 -0.50 21.78
C GLN A 285 3.09 -1.93 21.27
N ALA A 286 2.52 -2.81 22.09
CA ALA A 286 2.12 -4.14 21.66
C ALA A 286 1.00 -4.09 20.60
N ALA A 287 0.02 -3.19 20.74
CA ALA A 287 -1.04 -2.99 19.75
C ALA A 287 -0.49 -2.43 18.43
N LEU A 288 0.41 -1.44 18.47
CA LEU A 288 1.11 -0.94 17.28
C LEU A 288 1.89 -2.05 16.58
N LYS A 289 2.65 -2.88 17.32
CA LYS A 289 3.37 -4.01 16.73
C LYS A 289 2.44 -4.99 16.01
N ARG A 290 1.25 -5.27 16.57
CA ARG A 290 0.24 -6.09 15.90
C ARG A 290 -0.32 -5.41 14.65
N GLN A 291 -0.55 -4.10 14.68
CA GLN A 291 -0.94 -3.32 13.50
C GLN A 291 0.11 -3.35 12.39
N HIS A 292 1.39 -3.16 12.72
CA HIS A 292 2.47 -3.27 11.73
C HIS A 292 2.56 -4.67 11.13
N LYS A 293 2.49 -5.69 11.97
CA LYS A 293 2.49 -7.09 11.50
C LYS A 293 1.30 -7.38 10.59
N HIS A 294 0.10 -6.89 10.94
CA HIS A 294 -1.11 -7.02 10.12
C HIS A 294 -0.93 -6.38 8.74
N ALA A 295 -0.32 -5.19 8.68
CA ALA A 295 -0.01 -4.53 7.41
C ALA A 295 1.13 -5.19 6.63
N GLY A 296 1.74 -6.26 7.16
CA GLY A 296 2.87 -6.95 6.55
C GLY A 296 4.19 -6.19 6.69
N GLN A 297 4.38 -5.37 7.72
CA GLN A 297 5.69 -4.78 8.01
C GLN A 297 6.72 -5.88 8.30
N THR A 298 7.87 -5.78 7.66
CA THR A 298 9.06 -6.59 7.92
C THR A 298 10.27 -5.67 8.17
N ASP A 299 11.47 -6.20 8.31
CA ASP A 299 12.67 -5.42 8.52
C ASP A 299 13.71 -5.66 7.41
N ILE A 300 14.76 -4.83 7.43
CA ILE A 300 15.84 -4.89 6.44
C ILE A 300 16.59 -6.23 6.55
N TYR A 301 16.67 -6.82 7.74
CA TYR A 301 17.36 -8.08 7.96
C TYR A 301 16.64 -9.23 7.24
N ASP A 302 15.31 -9.29 7.31
CA ASP A 302 14.51 -10.26 6.56
C ASP A 302 14.77 -10.15 5.04
N TYR A 303 14.78 -8.94 4.48
CA TYR A 303 15.12 -8.71 3.06
C TYR A 303 16.54 -9.19 2.73
N GLN A 304 17.51 -8.87 3.58
CA GLN A 304 18.91 -9.28 3.38
C GLN A 304 19.09 -10.80 3.47
N ASN A 305 18.32 -11.51 4.27
CA ASN A 305 18.43 -12.97 4.35
C ASN A 305 17.69 -13.69 3.21
N ILE A 306 16.64 -13.08 2.69
CA ILE A 306 15.77 -13.68 1.67
C ILE A 306 16.31 -13.44 0.25
N LEU A 307 16.92 -12.27 0.01
CA LEU A 307 17.34 -11.89 -1.33
C LEU A 307 18.84 -12.10 -1.61
N ASN A 308 19.69 -12.17 -0.57
CA ASN A 308 21.12 -12.49 -0.73
C ASN A 308 21.37 -13.99 -0.63
#